data_AF-A0A1G2NHN3-F1
#
_entry.id   AF-A0A1G2NHN3-F1
#
_cell.length_a   1.000
_cell.length_b   1.000
_cell.length_c   1.000
_cell.angle_alpha   90.00
_cell.angle_beta   90.00
_cell.angle_gamma   90.00
#
_symmetry.space_group_name_H-M   'P 1'
#
loop_
_entity.id
_entity.type
_entity.pdbx_description
1 polymer ?
#
loop_
_entity_poly.entity_id
_entity_poly.type
_entity_poly.pdbx_seq_one_letter_code
_entity_poly.pdbx_strand_id
1 'polypeptide(L)'
;MKQAVFFERDGVLNETRPGPKHEIIPLTMKDFKVKRSAKEPLKTLRSAGFVLIVTTNQPGLSRGYQSRRELDRMHEVFASDITD
;
A
#
# COMPACT_ATOMS: atom_id res chain seq x y z
N MET A 1 -7.28 -1.13 -25.93
CA MET A 1 -6.13 -1.20 -25.00
C MET A 1 -6.63 -0.92 -23.59
N LYS A 2 -6.07 -1.57 -22.55
CA LYS A 2 -6.35 -1.21 -21.14
C LYS A 2 -5.31 -0.20 -20.68
N GLN A 3 -5.74 0.91 -20.10
CA GLN A 3 -4.85 1.89 -19.47
C GLN A 3 -4.67 1.56 -17.99
N ALA A 4 -3.50 1.84 -17.44
CA ALA A 4 -3.17 1.54 -16.05
C ALA A 4 -2.60 2.77 -15.32
N VAL A 5 -2.83 2.82 -14.01
CA VAL A 5 -2.26 3.82 -13.10
C VAL A 5 -1.47 3.09 -12.02
N PHE A 6 -0.22 3.48 -11.84
CA PHE A 6 0.67 2.93 -10.83
C PHE A 6 0.67 3.80 -9.58
N PHE A 7 0.61 3.16 -8.42
CA PHE A 7 0.67 3.82 -7.12
C PHE A 7 1.77 3.21 -6.28
N GLU A 8 2.59 4.05 -5.66
CA GLU A 8 3.34 3.63 -4.47
C GLU A 8 2.33 3.35 -3.33
N ARG A 9 2.55 2.30 -2.55
CA ARG A 9 1.70 1.97 -1.41
C ARG A 9 2.09 2.84 -0.22
N ASP A 10 3.38 2.81 0.13
CA ASP A 10 3.89 3.39 1.36
C ASP A 10 4.07 4.90 1.21
N GLY A 11 3.38 5.67 2.05
CA GLY A 11 3.42 7.14 2.05
C GLY A 11 2.37 7.77 1.14
N VAL A 12 1.86 7.04 0.13
CA VAL A 12 0.77 7.50 -0.75
C VAL A 12 -0.58 6.90 -0.34
N LEU A 13 -0.69 5.57 -0.25
CA LEU A 13 -1.95 4.87 0.06
C LEU A 13 -2.04 4.47 1.54
N ASN A 14 -0.92 4.21 2.20
CA ASN A 14 -0.84 4.04 3.66
C ASN A 14 0.04 5.10 4.32
N GLU A 15 -0.14 5.25 5.63
CA GLU A 15 0.71 6.08 6.46
C GLU A 15 2.10 5.44 6.63
N THR A 16 3.10 6.31 6.73
CA THR A 16 4.49 6.00 7.09
C THR A 16 4.86 6.86 8.29
N ARG A 17 5.95 6.49 8.97
CA ARG A 17 6.48 7.31 10.07
C ARG A 17 7.69 8.10 9.60
N PRO A 18 7.89 9.34 10.08
CA PRO A 18 9.12 10.07 9.78
C PRO A 18 10.32 9.34 10.38
N GLY A 19 11.37 9.20 9.58
CA GLY A 19 12.66 8.67 10.00
C GLY A 19 13.80 9.66 9.74
N PRO A 20 14.99 9.43 10.32
CA PRO A 20 16.10 10.38 10.27
C PRO A 20 16.72 10.59 8.88
N LYS A 21 16.47 9.68 7.93
CA LYS A 21 16.96 9.78 6.53
C LYS A 21 15.84 9.59 5.51
N HIS A 22 14.97 8.63 5.77
CA HIS A 22 13.83 8.30 4.92
C HIS A 22 12.62 7.96 5.78
N GLU A 23 11.44 7.95 5.16
CA GLU A 23 10.23 7.44 5.79
C GLU A 23 10.41 5.98 6.21
N ILE A 24 9.90 5.65 7.39
CA ILE A 24 9.88 4.31 7.95
C ILE A 24 8.54 3.68 7.54
N ILE A 25 8.62 2.72 6.63
CA ILE A 25 7.47 1.94 6.18
C ILE A 25 7.01 0.97 7.27
N PRO A 26 5.69 0.65 7.34
CA PRO A 26 5.17 -0.31 8.30
C PRO A 26 5.70 -1.72 8.01
N LEU A 27 6.13 -2.41 9.07
CA LEU A 27 6.66 -3.78 9.00
C LEU A 27 5.64 -4.82 9.50
N THR A 28 4.62 -4.38 10.22
CA THR A 28 3.60 -5.22 10.84
C THR A 28 2.22 -4.65 10.60
N MET A 29 1.19 -5.48 10.71
CA MET A 29 -0.20 -5.04 10.61
C MET A 29 -0.56 -3.93 11.60
N LYS A 30 0.03 -3.94 12.80
CA LYS A 30 -0.27 -2.95 13.84
C LYS A 30 0.11 -1.53 13.42
N ASP A 31 1.16 -1.40 12.61
CA ASP A 31 1.66 -0.11 12.12
C ASP A 31 1.06 0.26 10.76
N PHE A 32 0.37 -0.66 10.09
CA PHE A 32 -0.17 -0.46 8.75
C PHE A 32 -1.55 0.24 8.81
N LYS A 33 -1.57 1.52 8.44
CA LYS A 33 -2.78 2.35 8.44
C LYS A 33 -3.09 2.87 7.05
N VAL A 34 -4.23 2.45 6.50
CA VAL A 34 -4.70 2.89 5.18
C VAL A 34 -5.23 4.33 5.27
N LYS A 35 -4.82 5.19 4.33
CA LYS A 35 -5.33 6.56 4.24
C LYS A 35 -6.74 6.53 3.67
N ARG A 36 -7.73 6.87 4.50
CA ARG A 36 -9.14 6.94 4.06
C ARG A 36 -9.35 7.89 2.88
N SER A 37 -8.55 8.94 2.78
CA SER A 37 -8.57 9.88 1.65
C SER A 37 -8.22 9.26 0.31
N ALA A 38 -7.58 8.08 0.28
CA ALA A 38 -7.24 7.38 -0.96
C ALA A 38 -8.42 6.63 -1.59
N LYS A 39 -9.48 6.31 -0.83
CA LYS A 39 -10.58 5.47 -1.30
C LYS A 39 -11.34 6.10 -2.49
N GLU A 40 -11.80 7.33 -2.34
CA GLU A 40 -12.61 8.01 -3.38
C GLU A 40 -11.84 8.22 -4.70
N PRO A 41 -10.57 8.69 -4.71
CA PRO A 41 -9.78 8.78 -5.94
C PRO A 41 -9.58 7.43 -6.63
N LEU A 42 -9.26 6.37 -5.89
CA LEU A 42 -9.07 5.03 -6.45
C LEU A 42 -10.37 4.49 -7.05
N LYS A 43 -11.51 4.68 -6.35
CA LYS A 43 -12.83 4.31 -6.87
C LYS A 43 -13.18 5.05 -8.16
N THR A 44 -12.87 6.35 -8.23
CA THR A 44 -13.09 7.18 -9.42
C THR A 44 -12.29 6.65 -10.61
N LEU A 45 -11.00 6.37 -10.43
CA LEU A 45 -10.13 5.85 -11.49
C LEU A 45 -10.57 4.45 -11.94
N ARG A 46 -10.92 3.56 -11.00
CA ARG A 46 -11.43 2.23 -11.33
C ARG A 46 -12.73 2.32 -12.15
N SER A 47 -13.65 3.20 -11.75
CA SER A 47 -14.93 3.43 -12.45
C SER A 47 -14.73 4.02 -13.84
N ALA A 48 -13.66 4.79 -14.06
CA ALA A 48 -13.26 5.30 -15.37
C ALA A 48 -12.58 4.23 -16.26
N GLY A 49 -12.43 2.99 -15.79
CA GLY A 49 -11.90 1.87 -16.58
C GLY A 49 -10.38 1.67 -16.50
N PHE A 50 -9.69 2.37 -15.60
CA PHE A 50 -8.26 2.17 -15.38
C PHE A 50 -7.97 0.89 -14.57
N VAL A 51 -6.90 0.20 -14.95
CA VAL A 51 -6.30 -0.85 -14.12
C VAL A 51 -5.41 -0.17 -13.06
N LEU A 52 -5.68 -0.41 -11.79
CA LEU A 52 -4.88 0.16 -10.71
C LEU A 52 -3.82 -0.86 -10.29
N ILE A 53 -2.55 -0.46 -10.32
CA ILE A 53 -1.41 -1.30 -9.94
C ILE A 53 -0.74 -0.65 -8.74
N VAL A 54 -0.68 -1.38 -7.63
CA VAL A 54 -0.04 -0.91 -6.39
C VAL A 54 1.32 -1.56 -6.26
N THR A 55 2.35 -0.76 -6.07
CA THR A 55 3.75 -1.17 -5.91
C THR A 55 4.24 -0.79 -4.53
N THR A 56 5.11 -1.60 -3.94
CA THR A 56 5.77 -1.32 -2.66
C THR A 56 7.18 -1.91 -2.67
N ASN A 57 8.12 -1.22 -2.03
CA ASN A 57 9.47 -1.72 -1.81
C ASN A 57 9.63 -2.20 -0.36
N GLN A 58 9.80 -3.51 -0.17
CA GLN A 58 9.88 -4.16 1.15
C GLN A 58 11.25 -4.83 1.36
N PRO A 59 12.35 -4.05 1.52
CA PRO A 59 13.69 -4.61 1.72
C PRO A 59 13.80 -5.37 3.05
N GLY A 60 12.85 -5.18 3.98
CA GLY A 60 12.82 -5.93 5.24
C GLY A 60 12.65 -7.43 5.05
N LEU A 61 12.01 -7.87 3.96
CA LEU A 61 11.90 -9.29 3.63
C LEU A 61 13.27 -9.91 3.32
N SER A 62 14.03 -9.31 2.42
CA SER A 62 15.35 -9.83 2.02
C SER A 62 16.40 -9.67 3.14
N ARG A 63 16.22 -8.66 4.00
CA ARG A 63 17.08 -8.40 5.15
C ARG A 63 16.68 -9.18 6.42
N GLY A 64 15.57 -9.91 6.39
CA GLY A 64 15.15 -10.84 7.45
C GLY A 64 14.47 -10.22 8.67
N TYR A 65 14.20 -8.91 8.69
CA TYR A 65 13.50 -8.25 9.81
C TYR A 65 12.01 -8.00 9.58
N GLN A 66 11.48 -8.42 8.43
CA GLN A 66 10.05 -8.42 8.13
C GLN A 66 9.58 -9.83 7.81
N SER A 67 8.45 -10.22 8.40
CA SER A 67 7.81 -11.49 8.10
C SER A 67 7.04 -11.41 6.78
N ARG A 68 7.23 -12.40 5.90
CA ARG A 68 6.42 -12.57 4.69
C ARG A 68 4.92 -12.67 5.03
N ARG A 69 4.60 -13.40 6.09
CA ARG A 69 3.21 -13.57 6.55
C ARG A 69 2.58 -12.25 7.00
N GLU A 70 3.34 -11.39 7.67
CA GLU A 70 2.83 -10.06 8.06
C GLU A 70 2.57 -9.19 6.82
N LEU A 71 3.49 -9.21 5.85
CA LEU A 71 3.31 -8.45 4.62
C LEU A 71 2.09 -8.94 3.82
N ASP A 72 1.93 -10.26 3.66
CA ASP A 72 0.78 -10.81 2.94
C ASP A 72 -0.53 -10.41 3.62
N ARG A 73 -0.58 -10.45 4.96
CA ARG A 73 -1.74 -9.97 5.73
C ARG A 73 -2.02 -8.48 5.51
N MET A 74 -0.99 -7.64 5.39
CA MET A 74 -1.16 -6.22 5.05
C MET A 74 -1.79 -6.04 3.68
N HIS A 75 -1.38 -6.84 2.69
CA HIS A 75 -1.97 -6.80 1.35
C HIS A 75 -3.43 -7.24 1.33
N GLU A 76 -3.78 -8.30 2.06
CA GLU A 76 -5.17 -8.79 2.15
C GLU A 76 -6.10 -7.73 2.76
N VAL A 77 -5.72 -7.16 3.91
CA VAL A 77 -6.50 -6.12 4.57
C VAL A 77 -6.58 -4.86 3.71
N PHE A 78 -5.48 -4.46 3.10
CA PHE A 78 -5.46 -3.31 2.20
C PHE A 78 -6.42 -3.49 1.04
N ALA A 79 -6.31 -4.62 0.33
CA ALA A 79 -7.14 -4.91 -0.84
C ALA A 79 -8.62 -4.89 -0.48
N SER A 80 -9.02 -5.54 0.61
CA SER A 80 -10.40 -5.51 1.10
C SER A 80 -10.87 -4.08 1.37
N ASP A 81 -10.09 -3.29 2.12
CA ASP A 81 -10.49 -1.95 2.55
C ASP A 81 -10.68 -0.96 1.39
N ILE A 82 -9.95 -1.12 0.28
CA ILE A 82 -10.04 -0.23 -0.89
C ILE A 82 -10.99 -0.74 -1.99
N THR A 83 -11.42 -2.01 -1.94
CA THR A 83 -12.34 -2.57 -2.94
C THR A 83 -13.80 -2.50 -2.52
N ASP A 84 -14.08 -2.28 -1.24
CA ASP A 84 -15.42 -1.99 -0.69
C ASP A 84 -15.89 -0.58 -1.11
#